data_AF-A0A531LVD5-F1
#
_entry.id   AF-A0A531LVD5-F1
#
_cell.length_a   1.000
_cell.length_b   1.000
_cell.length_c   1.000
_cell.angle_alpha   90.00
_cell.angle_beta   90.00
_cell.angle_gamma   90.00
#
_symmetry.space_group_name_H-M   'P 1'
#
loop_
_entity.id
_entity.type
_entity.pdbx_description
1 polymer ?
#
loop_
_entity_poly.entity_id
_entity_poly.type
_entity_poly.pdbx_seq_one_letter_code
_entity_poly.pdbx_strand_id
1 'polypeptide(L)'
;VETEDGLVGLGEAPTPAAAAIINDVLAQRLVGRDAFDIAGAEHVSLPFWTGVQSINDRTRIMAFGAIEMALWDLRGKAWNQPLYQLLGGAVRKDIPFTDYFSLRGNGAGVKGETTPEAVTDYCVELHETHGT
;
A
#
# COMPACT_ATOMS: atom_id res chain seq x y z
N VAL A 1 -3.42 -2.69 -11.80
CA VAL A 1 -4.69 -3.09 -12.44
C VAL A 1 -4.85 -2.22 -13.67
N GLU A 2 -5.19 -2.80 -14.81
CA GLU A 2 -5.42 -2.08 -16.06
C GLU A 2 -6.83 -2.39 -16.56
N THR A 3 -7.54 -1.36 -17.01
CA THR A 3 -8.89 -1.45 -17.56
C THR A 3 -8.84 -1.43 -19.09
N GLU A 4 -9.95 -1.84 -19.73
CA GLU A 4 -10.05 -1.90 -21.20
C GLU A 4 -9.93 -0.54 -21.90
N ASP A 5 -10.24 0.55 -21.20
CA ASP A 5 -10.09 1.93 -21.66
C ASP A 5 -8.69 2.50 -21.40
N GLY A 6 -7.75 1.68 -20.93
CA GLY A 6 -6.34 2.00 -20.76
C GLY A 6 -6.01 2.75 -19.46
N LEU A 7 -6.94 2.87 -18.52
CA LEU A 7 -6.61 3.39 -17.20
C LEU A 7 -5.81 2.35 -16.40
N VAL A 8 -4.80 2.84 -15.68
CA VAL A 8 -3.93 2.00 -14.85
C VAL A 8 -3.98 2.47 -13.40
N GLY A 9 -4.35 1.56 -12.51
CA GLY A 9 -4.27 1.72 -11.05
C GLY A 9 -3.08 1.00 -10.45
N LEU A 10 -2.44 1.64 -9.48
CA LEU A 10 -1.28 1.14 -8.75
C LEU A 10 -1.67 0.79 -7.31
N GLY A 11 -1.10 -0.30 -6.83
CA GLY A 11 -1.20 -0.72 -5.45
C GLY A 11 0.01 -1.55 -5.05
N GLU A 12 0.27 -1.63 -3.75
CA GLU A 12 1.48 -2.22 -3.20
C GLU A 12 1.16 -3.33 -2.21
N ALA A 13 1.99 -4.37 -2.16
CA ALA A 13 1.89 -5.43 -1.18
C ALA A 13 3.22 -5.56 -0.41
N PRO A 14 3.18 -5.91 0.89
CA PRO A 14 4.38 -5.95 1.74
C PRO A 14 5.30 -7.14 1.47
N THR A 15 4.90 -8.08 0.60
CA THR A 15 5.67 -9.31 0.35
C THR A 15 5.55 -9.75 -1.10
N PRO A 16 6.64 -10.26 -1.72
CA PRO A 16 6.59 -10.89 -3.04
C PRO A 16 5.63 -12.07 -3.13
N ALA A 17 5.33 -12.75 -2.01
CA ALA A 17 4.37 -13.85 -1.97
C ALA A 17 2.95 -13.42 -2.38
N ALA A 18 2.62 -12.14 -2.20
CA ALA A 18 1.35 -11.59 -2.66
C ALA A 18 1.23 -11.61 -4.19
N ALA A 19 2.34 -11.47 -4.93
CA ALA A 19 2.32 -11.44 -6.40
C ALA A 19 1.77 -12.74 -6.99
N ALA A 20 2.18 -13.90 -6.46
CA ALA A 20 1.66 -15.20 -6.89
C ALA A 20 0.15 -15.30 -6.62
N ILE A 21 -0.32 -14.87 -5.44
CA ILE A 21 -1.76 -14.88 -5.13
C ILE A 21 -2.54 -13.93 -6.05
N ILE A 22 -2.02 -12.75 -6.33
CA ILE A 22 -2.64 -11.78 -7.26
C ILE A 22 -2.77 -12.41 -8.64
N ASN A 23 -1.67 -12.92 -9.20
CA ASN A 23 -1.61 -13.38 -10.59
C ASN A 23 -2.33 -14.73 -10.80
N ASP A 24 -2.14 -15.68 -9.89
CA ASP A 24 -2.59 -17.06 -10.10
C ASP A 24 -3.97 -17.33 -9.52
N VAL A 25 -4.43 -16.52 -8.55
CA VAL A 25 -5.70 -16.75 -7.83
C VAL A 25 -6.69 -15.62 -8.02
N LEU A 26 -6.30 -14.38 -7.69
CA LEU A 26 -7.23 -13.25 -7.67
C LEU A 26 -7.56 -12.76 -9.09
N ALA A 27 -6.57 -12.70 -9.99
CA ALA A 27 -6.77 -12.26 -11.37
C ALA A 27 -7.83 -13.10 -12.10
N GLN A 28 -7.83 -14.43 -11.90
CA GLN A 28 -8.82 -15.35 -12.47
C GLN A 28 -10.27 -15.02 -12.08
N ARG A 29 -10.46 -14.33 -10.96
CA ARG A 29 -11.79 -13.95 -10.46
C ARG A 29 -12.17 -12.52 -10.78
N LEU A 30 -11.18 -11.66 -11.03
CA LEU A 30 -11.34 -10.21 -11.13
C LEU A 30 -11.29 -9.69 -12.56
N VAL A 31 -10.56 -10.33 -13.46
CA VAL A 31 -10.51 -9.92 -14.87
C VAL A 31 -11.91 -9.99 -15.49
N GLY A 32 -12.30 -8.91 -16.18
CA GLY A 32 -13.63 -8.76 -16.78
C GLY A 32 -14.72 -8.25 -15.84
N ARG A 33 -14.39 -7.94 -14.57
CA ARG A 33 -15.30 -7.27 -13.63
C ARG A 33 -15.20 -5.75 -13.73
N ASP A 34 -16.26 -5.08 -13.28
CA ASP A 34 -16.26 -3.64 -13.08
C ASP A 34 -15.21 -3.24 -12.04
N ALA A 35 -14.25 -2.42 -12.44
CA ALA A 35 -13.19 -1.91 -11.57
C ALA A 35 -13.72 -0.97 -10.47
N PHE A 36 -14.94 -0.45 -10.61
CA PHE A 36 -15.57 0.40 -9.60
C PHE A 36 -16.42 -0.39 -8.59
N ASP A 37 -16.65 -1.69 -8.81
CA ASP A 37 -17.31 -2.57 -7.84
C ASP A 37 -16.30 -3.22 -6.87
N ILE A 38 -15.76 -2.41 -5.97
CA ILE A 38 -14.78 -2.86 -4.96
C ILE A 38 -15.40 -3.92 -4.02
N ALA A 39 -16.66 -3.76 -3.63
CA ALA A 39 -17.35 -4.70 -2.76
C ALA A 39 -17.57 -6.06 -3.44
N GLY A 40 -17.95 -6.06 -4.72
CA GLY A 40 -18.03 -7.29 -5.51
C GLY A 40 -16.66 -7.93 -5.74
N ALA A 41 -15.61 -7.13 -5.94
CA ALA A 41 -14.24 -7.61 -6.01
C ALA A 41 -13.81 -8.30 -4.70
N GLU A 42 -14.10 -7.70 -3.55
CA GLU A 42 -13.85 -8.29 -2.23
C GLU A 42 -14.60 -9.60 -2.05
N HIS A 43 -15.90 -9.60 -2.36
CA HIS A 43 -16.79 -10.75 -2.18
C HIS A 43 -16.30 -12.01 -2.92
N VAL A 44 -15.71 -11.85 -4.11
CA VAL A 44 -15.18 -12.99 -4.88
C VAL A 44 -13.72 -13.32 -4.54
N SER A 45 -13.01 -12.37 -3.94
CA SER A 45 -11.58 -12.48 -3.65
C SER A 45 -11.30 -13.00 -2.25
N LEU A 46 -12.16 -12.70 -1.27
CA LEU A 46 -11.97 -13.04 0.13
C LEU A 46 -13.06 -14.01 0.61
N PRO A 47 -12.75 -14.82 1.64
CA PRO A 47 -13.78 -15.61 2.30
C PRO A 47 -14.81 -14.72 3.02
N PHE A 48 -16.04 -15.23 3.20
CA PHE A 48 -17.11 -14.51 3.91
C PHE A 48 -16.83 -14.30 5.40
N TRP A 49 -15.93 -15.07 6.00
CA TRP A 49 -15.59 -14.93 7.43
C TRP A 49 -14.50 -13.88 7.63
N THR A 50 -14.65 -13.07 8.68
CA THR A 50 -13.77 -11.92 8.99
C THR A 50 -12.53 -12.25 9.83
N GLY A 51 -12.31 -13.54 10.14
CA GLY A 51 -11.18 -14.01 10.94
C GLY A 51 -9.99 -14.48 10.10
N VAL A 52 -8.78 -14.06 10.46
CA VAL A 52 -7.53 -14.62 9.90
C VAL A 52 -7.24 -15.94 10.63
N GLN A 53 -7.51 -17.07 9.99
CA GLN A 53 -7.32 -18.39 10.62
C GLN A 53 -5.95 -19.00 10.29
N SER A 54 -5.28 -18.54 9.22
CA SER A 54 -3.98 -19.05 8.79
C SER A 54 -3.09 -17.98 8.16
N ILE A 55 -1.79 -18.29 8.01
CA ILE A 55 -0.82 -17.46 7.27
C ILE A 55 -1.27 -17.26 5.82
N ASN A 56 -1.86 -18.29 5.21
CA ASN A 56 -2.36 -18.22 3.83
C ASN A 56 -3.52 -17.23 3.71
N ASP A 57 -4.42 -17.19 4.70
CA ASP A 57 -5.50 -16.19 4.74
C ASP A 57 -4.92 -14.78 4.85
N ARG A 58 -3.89 -14.59 5.68
CA ARG A 58 -3.20 -13.31 5.82
C ARG A 58 -2.57 -12.84 4.51
N THR A 59 -1.85 -13.71 3.81
CA THR A 59 -1.21 -13.37 2.52
C THR A 59 -2.25 -13.00 1.48
N ARG A 60 -3.39 -13.71 1.44
CA ARG A 60 -4.48 -13.42 0.51
C ARG A 60 -5.19 -12.10 0.82
N ILE A 61 -5.40 -11.78 2.10
CA ILE A 61 -5.94 -10.48 2.51
C ILE A 61 -4.98 -9.34 2.11
N MET A 62 -3.67 -9.50 2.37
CA MET A 62 -2.67 -8.50 1.94
C MET A 62 -2.62 -8.34 0.42
N ALA A 63 -2.72 -9.45 -0.32
CA ALA A 63 -2.81 -9.44 -1.78
C ALA A 63 -4.05 -8.69 -2.28
N PHE A 64 -5.21 -8.92 -1.67
CA PHE A 64 -6.42 -8.17 -2.00
C PHE A 64 -6.30 -6.69 -1.64
N GLY A 65 -5.70 -6.34 -0.49
CA GLY A 65 -5.47 -4.93 -0.13
C GLY A 65 -4.64 -4.18 -1.17
N ALA A 66 -3.67 -4.84 -1.80
CA ALA A 66 -2.91 -4.26 -2.92
C ALA A 66 -3.80 -4.01 -4.15
N ILE A 67 -4.74 -4.92 -4.43
CA ILE A 67 -5.72 -4.74 -5.51
C ILE A 67 -6.69 -3.61 -5.17
N GLU A 68 -7.24 -3.60 -3.96
CA GLU A 68 -8.16 -2.56 -3.49
C GLU A 68 -7.55 -1.16 -3.62
N MET A 69 -6.28 -0.99 -3.22
CA MET A 69 -5.55 0.26 -3.44
C MET A 69 -5.49 0.65 -4.92
N ALA A 70 -5.21 -0.31 -5.82
CA ALA A 70 -5.19 -0.08 -7.25
C ALA A 70 -6.58 0.29 -7.81
N LEU A 71 -7.66 -0.30 -7.30
CA LEU A 71 -9.03 0.05 -7.69
C LEU A 71 -9.41 1.46 -7.23
N TRP A 72 -8.97 1.87 -6.04
CA TRP A 72 -9.13 3.25 -5.59
C TRP A 72 -8.33 4.22 -6.45
N ASP A 73 -7.06 3.93 -6.75
CA ASP A 73 -6.22 4.74 -7.63
C ASP A 73 -6.86 4.90 -9.03
N LEU A 74 -7.42 3.82 -9.60
CA LEU A 74 -8.22 3.89 -10.82
C LEU A 74 -9.40 4.84 -10.69
N ARG A 75 -10.14 4.78 -9.58
CA ARG A 75 -11.28 5.68 -9.31
C ARG A 75 -10.83 7.14 -9.21
N GLY A 76 -9.68 7.43 -8.59
CA GLY A 76 -9.10 8.77 -8.60
C GLY A 76 -8.84 9.28 -10.03
N LYS A 77 -8.19 8.45 -10.84
CA LYS A 77 -7.83 8.76 -12.23
C LYS A 77 -9.06 8.93 -13.13
N ALA A 78 -10.02 8.01 -13.06
CA ALA A 78 -11.25 8.05 -13.85
C ALA A 78 -12.09 9.31 -13.58
N TRP A 79 -12.14 9.78 -12.33
CA TRP A 79 -12.83 11.02 -11.96
C TRP A 79 -11.97 12.27 -12.06
N ASN A 80 -10.69 12.13 -12.43
CA ASN A 80 -9.71 13.22 -12.44
C ASN A 80 -9.70 14.00 -11.09
N GLN A 81 -9.71 13.27 -9.97
CA GLN A 81 -9.71 13.82 -8.62
C GLN A 81 -8.65 13.14 -7.76
N PRO A 82 -8.02 13.86 -6.82
CA PRO A 82 -7.20 13.22 -5.80
C PRO A 82 -8.09 12.38 -4.87
N LEU A 83 -7.60 11.21 -4.43
CA LEU A 83 -8.40 10.24 -3.67
C LEU A 83 -9.05 10.82 -2.41
N TYR A 84 -8.36 11.72 -1.70
CA TYR A 84 -8.93 12.33 -0.50
C TYR A 84 -10.24 13.08 -0.77
N GLN A 85 -10.47 13.60 -1.99
CA GLN A 85 -11.75 14.24 -2.34
C GLN A 85 -12.87 13.21 -2.46
N LEU A 86 -12.56 12.06 -3.05
CA LEU A 86 -13.49 10.94 -3.18
C LEU A 86 -13.81 10.28 -1.82
N LEU A 87 -12.88 10.39 -0.85
CA LEU A 87 -13.04 9.89 0.51
C LEU A 87 -13.71 10.89 1.48
N GLY A 88 -14.38 11.92 0.96
CA GLY A 88 -15.14 12.89 1.76
C GLY A 88 -14.43 14.22 2.04
N GLY A 89 -13.29 14.47 1.39
CA GLY A 89 -12.55 15.72 1.51
C GLY A 89 -11.48 15.68 2.60
N ALA A 90 -10.45 16.51 2.42
CA ALA A 90 -9.33 16.60 3.37
C ALA A 90 -9.69 17.48 4.57
N VAL A 91 -9.57 16.94 5.78
CA VAL A 91 -9.69 17.69 7.04
C VAL A 91 -8.43 18.48 7.40
N ARG A 92 -7.29 18.17 6.75
CA ARG A 92 -6.00 18.86 6.86
C ARG A 92 -5.25 18.74 5.53
N LYS A 93 -4.42 19.72 5.19
CA LYS A 93 -3.61 19.70 3.95
C LYS A 93 -2.17 19.24 4.18
N ASP A 94 -1.68 19.41 5.39
CA ASP A 94 -0.37 18.95 5.83
C ASP A 94 -0.54 17.76 6.77
N ILE A 95 0.21 16.69 6.51
CA ILE A 95 0.24 15.47 7.32
C ILE A 95 1.62 15.42 7.99
N PRO A 96 1.71 15.60 9.33
CA PRO A 96 2.98 15.48 10.01
C PRO A 96 3.44 14.02 9.98
N PHE A 97 4.71 13.81 9.68
CA PHE A 97 5.39 12.53 9.80
C PHE A 97 6.43 12.63 10.91
N THR A 98 6.74 11.50 11.54
CA THR A 98 7.86 11.39 12.48
C THR A 98 8.95 10.58 11.82
N ASP A 99 10.19 10.96 12.08
CA ASP A 99 11.33 10.14 11.69
C ASP A 99 11.32 8.81 12.43
N TYR A 100 11.64 7.75 11.70
CA TYR A 100 11.84 6.42 12.28
C TYR A 100 13.31 6.08 12.22
N PHE A 101 14.01 6.28 13.34
CA PHE A 101 15.44 6.01 13.45
C PHE A 101 15.72 4.61 14.01
N SER A 102 16.78 3.99 13.49
CA SER A 102 17.32 2.73 13.99
C SER A 102 18.77 2.60 13.54
N LEU A 103 19.49 1.60 14.07
CA LEU A 103 20.76 1.21 13.49
C LEU A 103 20.49 0.60 12.10
N ARG A 104 20.92 1.30 11.05
CA ARG A 104 20.69 0.89 9.65
C ARG A 104 21.82 0.00 9.12
N GLY A 105 22.99 0.02 9.77
CA GLY A 105 24.11 -0.86 9.44
C GLY A 105 24.88 -0.42 8.18
N ASN A 106 25.76 -1.30 7.71
CA ASN A 106 26.65 -1.09 6.55
C ASN A 106 26.51 -2.19 5.49
N GLY A 107 25.27 -2.61 5.21
CA GLY A 107 24.97 -3.64 4.22
C GLY A 107 25.23 -3.19 2.77
N ALA A 108 25.24 -4.15 1.84
CA ALA A 108 25.57 -3.93 0.43
C ALA A 108 24.70 -2.88 -0.30
N GLY A 109 23.53 -2.51 0.26
CA GLY A 109 22.65 -1.46 -0.27
C GLY A 109 22.09 -0.52 0.79
N VAL A 110 22.51 -0.65 2.05
CA VAL A 110 22.05 0.19 3.16
C VAL A 110 23.29 0.72 3.87
N LYS A 111 23.53 2.01 3.70
CA LYS A 111 24.52 2.76 4.49
C LYS A 111 23.74 3.64 5.45
N GLY A 112 23.92 3.43 6.74
CA GLY A 112 23.45 4.36 7.75
C GLY A 112 24.18 4.16 9.06
N GLU A 113 23.52 4.48 10.15
CA GLU A 113 24.15 4.61 11.45
C GLU A 113 24.46 3.24 12.03
N THR A 114 25.71 3.07 12.48
CA THR A 114 26.23 1.82 13.03
C THR A 114 26.54 1.90 14.53
N THR A 115 26.51 3.10 15.11
CA THR A 115 26.68 3.32 16.56
C THR A 115 25.55 4.19 17.13
N PRO A 116 25.28 4.12 18.44
CA PRO A 116 24.31 5.00 19.10
C PRO A 116 24.59 6.49 18.90
N GLU A 117 25.87 6.89 18.87
CA GLU A 117 26.29 8.28 18.65
C GLU A 117 25.91 8.74 17.24
N ALA A 118 26.18 7.91 16.22
CA ALA A 118 25.80 8.23 14.84
C ALA A 118 24.27 8.37 14.68
N VAL A 119 23.49 7.53 15.36
CA VAL A 119 22.01 7.67 15.40
C VAL A 119 21.62 8.99 16.06
N THR A 120 22.29 9.37 17.13
CA THR A 120 22.02 10.63 17.84
C THR A 120 22.33 11.83 16.95
N ASP A 121 23.50 11.84 16.29
CA ASP A 121 23.89 12.89 15.36
C ASP A 121 22.88 13.03 14.22
N TYR A 122 22.43 11.90 13.66
CA TYR A 122 21.39 11.88 12.62
C TYR A 122 20.05 12.46 13.11
N CYS A 123 19.64 12.14 14.35
CA CYS A 123 18.41 12.70 14.92
C CYS A 123 18.52 14.21 15.17
N VAL A 124 19.70 14.70 15.59
CA VAL A 124 19.95 16.14 15.73
C VAL A 124 19.88 16.84 14.37
N GLU A 125 20.50 16.27 13.33
CA GLU A 125 20.43 16.81 11.96
C GLU A 125 18.99 16.89 11.45
N LEU A 126 18.18 15.85 11.69
CA LEU A 126 16.77 15.83 11.31
C LEU A 126 15.96 16.90 12.05
N HIS A 127 16.16 17.06 13.35
CA HIS A 127 15.52 18.12 14.14
C HIS A 127 15.89 19.51 13.61
N GLU A 128 17.17 19.75 13.32
CA GLU A 128 17.64 21.03 12.78
C GLU A 128 17.08 21.31 11.37
N THR A 129 16.93 20.27 10.54
CA THR A 129 16.50 20.40 9.14
C THR A 129 14.98 20.48 8.99
N HIS A 130 14.24 19.70 9.79
CA HIS A 130 12.81 19.46 9.62
C HIS A 130 11.97 19.90 10.83
N GLY A 131 12.59 20.21 11.96
CA GLY A 131 11.89 20.57 13.20
C GLY A 131 11.13 19.42 13.84
N THR A 132 11.49 18.17 13.49
CA THR A 132 10.89 16.93 14.00
C THR A 132 11.38 16.54 15.38
#